data_AF-A0A959FI02-F1
#
_entry.id   AF-A0A959FI02-F1
#
_cell.length_a   1.000
_cell.length_b   1.000
_cell.length_c   1.000
_cell.angle_alpha   90.00
_cell.angle_beta   90.00
_cell.angle_gamma   90.00
#
_symmetry.space_group_name_H-M   'P 1'
#
loop_
_entity.id
_entity.type
_entity.pdbx_description
1 polymer ?
#
loop_
_entity_poly.entity_id
_entity_poly.type
_entity_poly.pdbx_seq_one_letter_code
_entity_poly.pdbx_strand_id
1 'polypeptide(L)'
;KGEQDKAVNLVDTYFEAFPKMNFTFGIHAAYMLGIYVQADAYDKAKEYMPTVAENTLERLNYFMSLPDDILQSSYGNDFQAALAVADRLVSYAQQAGDTEYLQTLMEYFGEYVSPQEPAPMPGVLDGPAEVPSTEEAAPLQIPPPTETDEN
;
A
#
# COMPACT_ATOMS: atom_id res chain seq x y z
N LYS A 1 1.84 21.50 -18.04
CA LYS A 1 2.73 22.55 -17.48
C LYS A 1 1.96 23.46 -16.52
N GLY A 2 1.12 24.39 -16.98
CA GLY A 2 0.43 25.32 -16.07
C GLY A 2 -0.54 24.71 -15.03
N GLU A 3 -1.00 23.47 -15.22
CA GLU A 3 -1.83 22.75 -14.24
C GLU A 3 -1.00 22.03 -13.18
N GLN A 4 0.19 21.54 -13.54
CA GLN A 4 1.13 20.93 -12.61
C GLN A 4 1.67 21.98 -11.63
N ASP A 5 2.04 23.16 -12.13
CA ASP A 5 2.52 24.27 -11.28
C ASP A 5 1.44 24.72 -10.27
N LYS A 6 0.16 24.71 -10.69
CA LYS A 6 -0.97 25.00 -9.80
C LYS A 6 -1.19 23.91 -8.75
N ALA A 7 -1.03 22.64 -9.15
CA ALA A 7 -1.13 21.51 -8.24
C ALA A 7 -0.02 21.56 -7.17
N VAL A 8 1.22 21.84 -7.59
CA VAL A 8 2.36 22.03 -6.68
C VAL A 8 2.09 23.19 -5.71
N ASN A 9 1.65 24.35 -6.20
CA ASN A 9 1.35 25.50 -5.33
C ASN A 9 0.21 25.23 -4.34
N LEU A 10 -0.80 24.46 -4.74
CA LEU A 10 -1.88 24.03 -3.84
C LEU A 10 -1.33 23.23 -2.66
N VAL A 11 -0.45 22.28 -2.96
CA VAL A 11 0.14 21.41 -1.92
C VAL A 11 1.14 22.17 -1.06
N ASP A 12 1.94 23.06 -1.64
CA ASP A 12 2.83 23.95 -0.89
C ASP A 12 2.02 24.77 0.14
N THR A 13 0.90 25.37 -0.31
CA THR A 13 -0.02 26.12 0.57
C THR A 13 -0.58 25.25 1.69
N TYR A 14 -0.89 23.98 1.42
CA TYR A 14 -1.37 23.05 2.43
C TYR A 14 -0.31 22.83 3.53
N PHE A 15 0.93 22.52 3.17
CA PHE A 15 1.98 22.27 4.15
C PHE A 15 2.47 23.55 4.86
N GLU A 16 2.38 24.72 4.22
CA GLU A 16 2.62 26.02 4.86
C GLU A 16 1.53 26.39 5.87
N ALA A 17 0.26 26.19 5.52
CA ALA A 17 -0.88 26.52 6.37
C ALA A 17 -1.09 25.53 7.54
N PHE A 18 -0.63 24.29 7.35
CA PHE A 18 -0.64 23.24 8.37
C PHE A 18 0.78 22.86 8.77
N PRO A 19 1.54 23.77 9.41
CA PRO A 19 2.84 23.42 9.94
C PRO A 19 2.66 22.32 10.99
N LYS A 20 3.64 21.40 11.03
CA LYS A 20 3.80 20.14 11.82
C LYS A 20 3.27 20.06 13.27
N MET A 21 2.69 21.13 13.82
CA MET A 21 2.42 21.36 15.24
C MET A 21 0.98 21.13 15.68
N ASN A 22 -0.01 21.06 14.78
CA ASN A 22 -1.44 21.01 15.19
C ASN A 22 -2.19 19.72 14.86
N PHE A 23 -1.78 18.97 13.82
CA PHE A 23 -2.41 17.71 13.44
C PHE A 23 -1.35 16.72 12.95
N THR A 24 -1.34 15.50 13.51
CA THR A 24 -0.48 14.42 13.02
C THR A 24 -0.80 14.15 11.56
N PHE A 25 0.23 14.12 10.71
CA PHE A 25 0.04 13.77 9.31
C PHE A 25 -0.49 12.33 9.20
N GLY A 26 -1.63 12.19 8.53
CA GLY A 26 -2.29 10.93 8.25
C GLY A 26 -2.82 10.91 6.81
N ILE A 27 -4.01 10.36 6.60
CA ILE A 27 -4.54 10.11 5.26
C ILE A 27 -4.65 11.35 4.36
N HIS A 28 -4.97 12.52 4.91
CA HIS A 28 -5.04 13.76 4.14
C HIS A 28 -3.68 14.23 3.66
N ALA A 29 -2.64 14.11 4.50
CA ALA A 29 -1.28 14.41 4.08
C ALA A 29 -0.84 13.45 2.97
N ALA A 30 -1.16 12.15 3.08
CA ALA A 30 -0.86 11.19 2.02
C ALA A 30 -1.51 11.58 0.68
N TYR A 31 -2.76 12.04 0.67
CA TYR A 31 -3.39 12.55 -0.57
C TYR A 31 -2.66 13.75 -1.16
N MET A 32 -2.21 14.68 -0.32
CA MET A 32 -1.45 15.85 -0.76
C MET A 32 -0.11 15.46 -1.36
N LEU A 33 0.57 14.45 -0.78
CA LEU A 33 1.79 13.89 -1.36
C LEU A 33 1.54 13.25 -2.72
N GLY A 34 0.42 12.55 -2.89
CA GLY A 34 0.04 12.00 -4.19
C GLY A 34 -0.09 13.05 -5.30
N ILE A 35 -0.54 14.26 -4.95
CA ILE A 35 -0.62 15.37 -5.92
C ILE A 35 0.78 15.83 -6.36
N TYR A 36 1.76 15.90 -5.45
CA TYR A 36 3.14 16.16 -5.85
C TYR A 36 3.68 15.09 -6.80
N VAL A 37 3.44 13.80 -6.49
CA VAL A 37 3.90 12.69 -7.35
C VAL A 37 3.27 12.79 -8.74
N GLN A 38 1.96 13.03 -8.83
CA GLN A 38 1.24 13.21 -10.11
C GLN A 38 1.70 14.44 -10.89
N ALA A 39 2.25 15.44 -10.20
CA ALA A 39 2.78 16.65 -10.81
C ALA A 39 4.29 16.56 -11.16
N ASP A 40 4.88 15.35 -11.13
CA ASP A 40 6.32 15.11 -11.33
C ASP A 40 7.20 15.85 -10.31
N ALA A 41 6.67 16.15 -9.13
CA ALA A 41 7.33 16.90 -8.05
C ALA A 41 7.67 16.00 -6.85
N TYR A 42 8.15 14.78 -7.11
CA TYR A 42 8.43 13.78 -6.08
C TYR A 42 9.42 14.28 -5.02
N ASP A 43 10.43 15.07 -5.38
CA ASP A 43 11.40 15.62 -4.41
C ASP A 43 10.70 16.42 -3.30
N LYS A 44 9.64 17.17 -3.64
CA LYS A 44 8.81 17.89 -2.67
C LYS A 44 7.97 16.94 -1.81
N ALA A 45 7.46 15.85 -2.40
CA ALA A 45 6.76 14.83 -1.62
C ALA A 45 7.72 14.17 -0.61
N LYS A 46 8.93 13.84 -1.04
CA LYS A 46 9.95 13.14 -0.24
C LYS A 46 10.39 13.93 1.00
N GLU A 47 10.27 15.26 1.01
CA GLU A 47 10.51 16.07 2.20
C GLU A 47 9.58 15.71 3.37
N TYR A 48 8.33 15.35 3.06
CA TYR A 48 7.29 15.09 4.06
C TYR A 48 6.99 13.61 4.25
N MET A 49 7.23 12.77 3.25
CA MET A 49 6.95 11.33 3.29
C MET A 49 7.53 10.62 4.53
N PRO A 50 8.79 10.88 4.98
CA PRO A 50 9.34 10.22 6.17
C PRO A 50 8.49 10.46 7.42
N THR A 51 8.05 11.71 7.65
CA THR A 51 7.18 12.02 8.79
C THR A 51 5.81 11.34 8.67
N VAL A 52 5.23 11.24 7.47
CA VAL A 52 3.96 10.53 7.28
C VAL A 52 4.15 9.02 7.54
N ALA A 53 5.28 8.46 7.10
CA ALA A 53 5.62 7.05 7.32
C ALA A 53 5.78 6.74 8.82
N GLU A 54 6.59 7.53 9.53
CA GLU A 54 6.80 7.39 10.99
C GLU A 54 5.49 7.45 11.76
N ASN A 55 4.66 8.48 11.52
CA ASN A 55 3.35 8.61 12.18
C ASN A 55 2.41 7.43 11.88
N THR A 56 2.48 6.90 10.66
CA THR A 56 1.65 5.76 10.24
C THR A 56 2.12 4.48 10.93
N LEU A 57 3.43 4.26 11.01
CA LEU A 57 4.03 3.12 11.71
C LEU A 57 3.67 3.14 13.20
N GLU A 58 3.79 4.29 13.86
CA GLU A 58 3.38 4.45 15.26
C GLU A 58 1.91 4.09 15.48
N ARG A 59 1.02 4.52 14.56
CA ARG A 59 -0.41 4.18 14.62
C ARG A 59 -0.67 2.70 14.42
N LEU A 60 -0.03 2.09 13.41
CA LEU A 60 -0.15 0.65 13.16
C LEU A 60 0.32 -0.16 14.37
N ASN A 61 1.47 0.18 14.95
CA ASN A 61 1.99 -0.45 16.17
C ASN A 61 1.03 -0.30 17.36
N TYR A 62 0.42 0.88 17.52
CA TYR A 62 -0.60 1.08 18.55
C TYR A 62 -1.81 0.17 18.30
N PHE A 63 -2.36 0.13 17.09
CA PHE A 63 -3.50 -0.71 16.76
C PHE A 63 -3.22 -2.20 16.97
N MET A 64 -2.03 -2.67 16.60
CA MET A 64 -1.59 -4.04 16.81
C MET A 64 -1.35 -4.39 18.29
N SER A 65 -1.21 -3.39 19.17
CA SER A 65 -1.12 -3.59 20.61
C SER A 65 -2.48 -3.73 21.30
N LEU A 66 -3.58 -3.40 20.61
CA LEU A 66 -4.93 -3.49 21.16
C LEU A 66 -5.47 -4.93 21.09
N PRO A 67 -6.36 -5.33 22.02
CA PRO A 67 -7.17 -6.53 21.84
C PRO A 67 -8.01 -6.46 20.55
N ASP A 68 -8.14 -7.59 19.85
CA ASP A 68 -8.81 -7.67 18.54
C ASP A 68 -10.24 -7.09 18.55
N ASP A 69 -11.00 -7.33 19.62
CA ASP A 69 -12.37 -6.84 19.77
C ASP A 69 -12.41 -5.31 19.91
N ILE A 70 -11.44 -4.72 20.61
CA ILE A 70 -11.30 -3.26 20.73
C ILE A 70 -10.86 -2.65 19.41
N LEU A 71 -9.88 -3.26 18.74
CA LEU A 71 -9.44 -2.83 17.42
C LEU A 71 -10.62 -2.81 16.44
N GLN A 72 -11.37 -3.90 16.34
CA GLN A 72 -12.48 -4.02 15.40
C GLN A 72 -13.64 -3.08 15.73
N SER A 73 -14.04 -2.99 17.00
CA SER A 73 -15.22 -2.21 17.40
C SER A 73 -14.99 -0.70 17.42
N SER A 74 -13.77 -0.26 17.73
CA SER A 74 -13.50 1.16 18.02
C SER A 74 -12.53 1.82 17.04
N TYR A 75 -11.62 1.05 16.42
CA TYR A 75 -10.53 1.59 15.61
C TYR A 75 -10.42 0.95 14.22
N GLY A 76 -11.36 0.08 13.82
CA GLY A 76 -11.26 -0.67 12.57
C GLY A 76 -11.10 0.24 11.35
N ASN A 77 -11.88 1.32 11.30
CA ASN A 77 -11.77 2.30 10.22
C ASN A 77 -10.43 3.04 10.21
N ASP A 78 -9.90 3.39 11.38
CA ASP A 78 -8.62 4.10 11.48
C ASP A 78 -7.44 3.18 11.15
N PHE A 79 -7.53 1.90 11.52
CA PHE A 79 -6.56 0.87 11.13
C PHE A 79 -6.52 0.70 9.61
N GLN A 80 -7.69 0.55 8.97
CA GLN A 80 -7.79 0.46 7.51
C GLN A 80 -7.27 1.73 6.83
N ALA A 81 -7.53 2.92 7.40
CA ALA A 81 -6.99 4.17 6.89
C ALA A 81 -5.45 4.22 6.99
N ALA A 82 -4.87 3.74 8.09
CA ALA A 82 -3.41 3.66 8.25
C ALA A 82 -2.77 2.70 7.25
N LEU A 83 -3.37 1.52 7.02
CA LEU A 83 -2.93 0.58 5.97
C LEU A 83 -2.98 1.23 4.59
N ALA A 84 -4.06 1.95 4.27
CA ALA A 84 -4.19 2.66 3.01
C ALA A 84 -3.20 3.84 2.85
N VAL A 85 -2.65 4.37 3.95
CA VAL A 85 -1.55 5.34 3.88
C VAL A 85 -0.24 4.63 3.58
N ALA A 86 0.06 3.53 4.27
CA ALA A 86 1.26 2.73 4.04
C ALA A 86 1.37 2.30 2.57
N ASP A 87 0.30 1.72 2.03
CA ASP A 87 0.22 1.29 0.62
C ASP A 87 0.46 2.44 -0.39
N ARG A 88 -0.08 3.63 -0.11
CA ARG A 88 0.13 4.82 -0.95
C ARG A 88 1.57 5.29 -0.93
N LEU A 89 2.20 5.35 0.24
CA LEU A 89 3.61 5.77 0.35
C LEU A 89 4.52 4.82 -0.44
N VAL A 90 4.28 3.52 -0.32
CA VAL A 90 4.98 2.48 -1.11
C VAL A 90 4.77 2.72 -2.60
N SER A 91 3.52 2.91 -3.03
CA SER A 91 3.18 3.17 -4.42
C SER A 91 3.83 4.44 -4.97
N TYR A 92 3.93 5.50 -4.16
CA TYR A 92 4.59 6.76 -4.55
C TYR A 92 6.08 6.59 -4.77
N ALA A 93 6.78 5.89 -3.86
CA ALA A 93 8.20 5.59 -4.03
C ALA A 93 8.45 4.69 -5.25
N GLN A 94 7.59 3.69 -5.48
CA GLN A 94 7.64 2.84 -6.68
C GLN A 94 7.46 3.64 -7.98
N GLN A 95 6.43 4.50 -8.05
CA GLN A 95 6.15 5.33 -9.23
C GLN A 95 7.30 6.28 -9.54
N ALA A 96 7.97 6.81 -8.51
CA ALA A 96 9.13 7.68 -8.66
C ALA A 96 10.44 6.93 -8.96
N GLY A 97 10.45 5.59 -8.89
CA GLY A 97 11.65 4.77 -9.06
C GLY A 97 12.66 4.90 -7.91
N ASP A 98 12.22 5.35 -6.73
CA ASP A 98 13.08 5.56 -5.55
C ASP A 98 13.27 4.24 -4.79
N THR A 99 14.18 3.41 -5.32
CA THR A 99 14.43 2.06 -4.79
C THR A 99 15.05 2.06 -3.39
N GLU A 100 15.78 3.10 -3.02
CA GLU A 100 16.35 3.25 -1.68
C GLU A 100 15.24 3.52 -0.66
N TYR A 101 14.39 4.52 -0.92
CA TYR A 101 13.33 4.84 0.01
C TYR A 101 12.23 3.79 0.04
N LEU A 102 11.98 3.11 -1.08
CA LEU A 102 11.09 1.95 -1.12
C LEU A 102 11.55 0.85 -0.14
N GLN A 103 12.85 0.58 -0.03
CA GLN A 103 13.36 -0.40 0.95
C GLN A 103 13.05 0.04 2.38
N THR A 104 13.26 1.31 2.71
CA THR A 104 12.88 1.85 4.03
C THR A 104 11.39 1.67 4.32
N LEU A 105 10.53 1.92 3.31
CA LEU A 105 9.08 1.72 3.48
C LEU A 105 8.71 0.24 3.61
N MET A 106 9.42 -0.68 2.96
CA MET A 106 9.25 -2.12 3.14
C MET A 106 9.71 -2.60 4.51
N GLU A 107 10.75 -1.99 5.10
CA GLU A 107 11.14 -2.27 6.48
C GLU A 107 10.05 -1.84 7.47
N TYR A 108 9.34 -0.76 7.19
CA TYR A 108 8.26 -0.28 8.07
C TYR A 108 6.96 -1.05 7.87
N PHE A 109 6.62 -1.36 6.62
CA PHE A 109 5.27 -1.77 6.24
C PHE A 109 5.19 -3.14 5.58
N GLY A 110 6.30 -3.85 5.38
CA GLY A 110 6.32 -5.11 4.62
C GLY A 110 5.45 -6.22 5.22
N GLU A 111 5.20 -6.18 6.53
CA GLU A 111 4.27 -7.10 7.20
C GLU A 111 2.78 -6.76 6.95
N TYR A 112 2.50 -5.52 6.54
CA TYR A 112 1.15 -4.97 6.36
C TYR A 112 0.78 -4.77 4.89
N VAL A 113 1.77 -4.54 4.04
CA VAL A 113 1.62 -4.19 2.63
C VAL A 113 2.39 -5.22 1.82
N SER A 114 1.69 -5.94 0.95
CA SER A 114 2.38 -6.74 -0.06
C SER A 114 2.85 -5.80 -1.18
N PRO A 115 4.16 -5.76 -1.51
CA PRO A 115 4.56 -5.10 -2.74
C PRO A 115 3.83 -5.81 -3.88
N GLN A 116 2.91 -5.13 -4.56
CA GLN A 116 2.43 -5.63 -5.84
C GLN A 116 3.67 -5.75 -6.72
N GLU A 117 4.03 -6.98 -7.10
CA GLU A 117 5.00 -7.17 -8.18
C GLU A 117 4.55 -6.28 -9.35
N PRO A 118 5.46 -5.51 -9.96
CA PRO A 118 5.10 -4.69 -11.10
C PRO A 118 4.37 -5.57 -12.11
N ALA A 119 3.11 -5.21 -12.41
CA ALA A 119 2.29 -5.99 -13.33
C ALA A 119 3.13 -6.33 -14.57
N PRO A 120 3.18 -7.60 -15.00
CA PRO A 120 3.95 -7.95 -16.18
C PRO A 120 3.44 -7.09 -17.33
N MET A 121 4.34 -6.27 -17.89
CA MET A 121 4.01 -5.43 -19.03
C MET A 121 3.36 -6.33 -20.11
N PRO A 122 2.22 -5.94 -20.70
CA PRO A 122 1.63 -6.70 -21.78
C PRO A 122 2.58 -6.60 -22.99
N GLY A 123 3.47 -7.59 -23.17
CA GLY A 123 4.32 -7.63 -24.36
C GLY A 123 5.68 -8.32 -24.29
N VAL A 124 6.07 -9.06 -23.24
CA VAL A 124 7.28 -9.90 -23.32
C VAL A 124 6.92 -11.37 -23.13
N LEU A 125 6.57 -12.01 -24.24
CA LEU A 125 6.62 -13.46 -24.35
C LEU A 125 8.06 -13.84 -24.70
N ASP A 126 8.86 -14.25 -23.72
CA ASP A 126 9.87 -15.28 -23.96
C ASP A 126 10.34 -15.93 -22.64
N GLY A 127 10.42 -17.27 -22.63
CA GLY A 127 11.19 -18.06 -21.66
C GLY A 127 10.45 -18.61 -20.44
N PRO A 128 10.66 -19.89 -20.06
CA PRO A 128 9.69 -20.67 -19.30
C PRO A 128 9.71 -20.36 -17.81
N ALA A 129 8.51 -20.33 -17.22
CA ALA A 129 8.34 -20.38 -15.77
C ALA A 129 8.94 -21.68 -15.23
N GLU A 130 10.00 -21.58 -14.43
CA GLU A 130 10.35 -22.63 -13.47
C GLU A 130 9.20 -22.72 -12.47
N VAL A 131 8.44 -23.80 -12.58
CA VAL A 131 7.43 -24.19 -11.60
C VAL A 131 8.18 -24.65 -10.34
N PRO A 132 7.98 -24.02 -9.16
CA PRO A 132 8.48 -24.62 -7.94
C PRO A 132 7.63 -25.86 -7.65
N SER A 133 8.33 -27.00 -7.53
CA SER A 133 7.78 -28.26 -7.04
C SER A 133 7.14 -28.07 -5.67
N THR A 134 5.83 -28.26 -5.60
CA THR A 134 5.12 -28.57 -4.35
C THR A 134 4.24 -29.80 -4.56
N GLU A 135 4.65 -30.85 -3.87
CA GLU A 135 3.83 -31.70 -3.02
C GLU A 135 2.71 -32.54 -3.67
N GLU A 136 2.97 -33.84 -3.63
CA GLU A 136 2.09 -34.97 -3.87
C GLU A 136 0.76 -34.84 -3.11
N ALA A 137 -0.32 -34.48 -3.82
CA ALA A 137 -1.68 -34.68 -3.36
C ALA A 137 -2.24 -35.99 -3.96
N ALA A 138 -2.59 -36.93 -3.09
CA ALA A 138 -3.17 -38.22 -3.44
C ALA A 138 -4.43 -38.09 -4.34
N PRO A 139 -4.67 -39.03 -5.28
CA PRO A 139 -5.82 -38.93 -6.17
C PRO A 139 -7.14 -39.15 -5.41
N LEU A 140 -8.04 -38.17 -5.51
CA LEU A 140 -9.44 -38.28 -5.10
C LEU A 140 -10.14 -39.41 -5.87
N GLN A 141 -10.64 -40.39 -5.14
CA GLN A 141 -11.44 -41.48 -5.67
C GLN A 141 -12.88 -41.01 -5.90
N ILE A 142 -13.31 -40.97 -7.16
CA ILE A 142 -14.68 -40.62 -7.54
C ILE A 142 -15.56 -41.87 -7.34
N PRO A 143 -16.66 -41.83 -6.54
CA PRO A 143 -17.60 -42.94 -6.49
C PRO A 143 -18.45 -42.99 -7.78
N PRO A 144 -18.86 -44.20 -8.24
CA PRO A 144 -19.65 -44.33 -9.48
C PRO A 144 -21.09 -43.80 -9.33
N PRO A 145 -21.74 -43.39 -10.44
CA PRO A 145 -23.10 -42.89 -10.42
C PRO A 145 -24.11 -43.99 -10.07
N THR A 146 -25.11 -43.62 -9.27
CA THR A 146 -26.23 -44.46 -8.86
C THR A 146 -27.21 -44.61 -10.04
N GLU A 147 -27.34 -45.81 -10.61
CA GLU A 147 -28.46 -46.15 -11.48
C GLU A 147 -29.75 -46.13 -10.66
N THR A 148 -30.72 -45.31 -11.10
CA THR A 148 -32.08 -45.30 -10.57
C THR A 148 -32.92 -46.14 -11.52
N ASP A 149 -33.16 -47.39 -11.13
CA ASP A 149 -34.13 -48.28 -11.76
C ASP A 149 -35.52 -47.96 -11.17
N GLU A 150 -36.39 -47.32 -11.93
CA GLU A 150 -37.84 -47.33 -11.66
C GLU A 150 -38.65 -47.49 -12.97
N ASN A 151 -39.29 -48.66 -13.05
CA ASN A 151 -40.41 -49.16 -13.86
C ASN A 151 -40.16 -49.86 -15.20
#